data_AF-A0A371E6Q6-F1
#
_entry.id   AF-A0A371E6Q6-F1
#
_cell.length_a   1.000
_cell.length_b   1.000
_cell.length_c   1.000
_cell.angle_alpha   90.00
_cell.angle_beta   90.00
_cell.angle_gamma   90.00
#
_symmetry.space_group_name_H-M   'P 1'
#
loop_
_entity.id
_entity.type
_entity.pdbx_description
1 polymer ?
#
loop_
_entity_poly.entity_id
_entity_poly.type
_entity_poly.pdbx_seq_one_letter_code
_entity_poly.pdbx_strand_id
1 'polypeptide(L)'
;MTGSGRRSARGKQGSSIPMFNDGKIKVVLGIVLLLIHCVANSAAEHGLPRVVTPFPAPKITELPQRIELVLWQFEGEHRESLYWGTYRPQVYFGIRARTPKSLIAGLMWIVVKDSIYNLRHVCRQEDDLSTYGWTKHNGRDFGYQVLVDHGVTLTTGFLKSKEKGSGYGGDWAVQIDVQIDKSKWNEEFGKGAQLFFYLADEGGNALNLSRKNLNIHGDSLLASGSRVDIGDWQLHLKSMDDLELHYSGFHTPHFHNLSDLVEENLASQIRKYGRLLLSDSSDDSPNVLVFQIIGGFSFTTDIIFISGTDSESSRVEERVSSHTGVGHCYKNLLLMLMDDDIGAYTIFVNTETQKRDEEG
;
A
#
# COMPACT_ATOMS: atom_id res chain seq x y z
N MET A 1 19.63 87.12 54.73
CA MET A 1 18.41 87.36 53.91
C MET A 1 18.86 87.98 52.57
N THR A 2 19.53 87.26 51.65
CA THR A 2 19.03 86.28 50.66
C THR A 2 17.80 86.81 49.89
N GLY A 3 17.78 87.06 48.59
CA GLY A 3 18.76 86.94 47.50
C GLY A 3 18.06 87.40 46.20
N SER A 4 18.80 88.10 45.34
CA SER A 4 18.39 88.63 44.03
C SER A 4 18.30 87.53 42.95
N GLY A 5 17.36 87.64 42.01
CA GLY A 5 17.22 86.75 40.86
C GLY A 5 16.51 87.40 39.67
N ARG A 6 17.19 87.46 38.52
CA ARG A 6 16.88 88.20 37.28
C ARG A 6 15.87 87.50 36.35
N ARG A 7 15.19 88.35 35.55
CA ARG A 7 14.70 88.23 34.14
C ARG A 7 14.53 86.83 33.53
N SER A 8 13.40 86.62 32.85
CA SER A 8 13.40 86.15 31.46
C SER A 8 12.06 86.38 30.76
N ALA A 9 12.10 87.11 29.63
CA ALA A 9 11.00 87.26 28.69
C ALA A 9 10.97 86.00 27.80
N ARG A 10 9.81 85.33 27.73
CA ARG A 10 9.62 84.12 26.90
C ARG A 10 8.94 84.50 25.59
N GLY A 11 9.62 84.18 24.50
CA GLY A 11 9.24 84.50 23.12
C GLY A 11 8.06 83.69 22.56
N LYS A 12 7.59 84.20 21.43
CA LYS A 12 6.58 83.69 20.51
C LYS A 12 6.77 82.22 20.13
N GLN A 13 5.67 81.46 20.11
CA GLN A 13 5.35 80.47 19.07
C GLN A 13 3.87 80.10 19.18
N GLY A 14 3.02 80.75 18.40
CA GLY A 14 1.68 80.24 18.09
C GLY A 14 1.81 79.31 16.89
N SER A 15 1.59 78.02 17.10
CA SER A 15 1.50 77.03 16.03
C SER A 15 0.15 77.15 15.35
N SER A 16 0.13 77.69 14.13
CA SER A 16 -1.02 77.57 13.23
C SER A 16 -1.13 76.13 12.75
N ILE A 17 -2.20 75.44 13.13
CA ILE A 17 -2.57 74.13 12.57
C ILE A 17 -3.06 74.38 11.14
N PRO A 18 -2.46 73.78 10.09
CA PRO A 18 -2.98 73.91 8.73
C PRO A 18 -4.31 73.15 8.62
N MET A 19 -5.38 73.85 8.24
CA MET A 19 -6.62 73.22 7.81
C MET A 19 -6.33 72.33 6.61
N PHE A 20 -6.46 71.02 6.80
CA PHE A 20 -6.39 70.04 5.72
C PHE A 20 -7.50 70.33 4.70
N ASN A 21 -7.10 70.43 3.43
CA ASN A 21 -7.99 70.70 2.31
C ASN A 21 -8.91 69.48 2.05
N ASP A 22 -10.18 69.61 2.41
CA ASP A 22 -11.23 68.57 2.37
C ASP A 22 -11.38 67.91 0.98
N GLY A 23 -11.05 68.64 -0.10
CA GLY A 23 -11.05 68.09 -1.47
C GLY A 23 -10.00 67.01 -1.72
N LYS A 24 -8.80 67.12 -1.12
CA LYS A 24 -7.73 66.12 -1.31
C LYS A 24 -8.02 64.81 -0.56
N ILE A 25 -8.66 64.91 0.61
CA ILE A 25 -9.09 63.75 1.39
C ILE A 25 -10.16 62.96 0.64
N LYS A 26 -11.13 63.64 0.02
CA LYS A 26 -12.18 62.99 -0.78
C LYS A 26 -11.62 62.26 -2.01
N VAL A 27 -10.62 62.82 -2.67
CA VAL A 27 -9.95 62.16 -3.81
C VAL A 27 -9.17 60.92 -3.36
N VAL A 28 -8.41 61.02 -2.26
CA VAL A 28 -7.67 59.88 -1.71
C VAL A 28 -8.63 58.78 -1.24
N LEU A 29 -9.72 59.15 -0.57
CA LEU A 29 -10.75 58.19 -0.15
C LEU A 29 -11.42 57.51 -1.35
N GLY A 30 -11.68 58.26 -2.42
CA GLY A 30 -12.22 57.73 -3.67
C GLY A 30 -11.26 56.74 -4.35
N ILE A 31 -9.96 57.05 -4.38
CA ILE A 31 -8.93 56.13 -4.93
C ILE A 31 -8.82 54.87 -4.07
N VAL A 32 -8.83 55.01 -2.74
CA VAL A 32 -8.78 53.86 -1.83
C VAL A 32 -10.01 52.97 -2.00
N LEU A 33 -11.21 53.55 -2.10
CA LEU A 33 -12.45 52.81 -2.35
C LEU A 33 -12.41 52.11 -3.72
N LEU A 34 -11.86 52.77 -4.74
CA LEU A 34 -11.74 52.20 -6.08
C LEU A 34 -10.71 51.06 -6.12
N LEU A 35 -9.60 51.19 -5.39
CA LEU A 35 -8.62 50.11 -5.22
C LEU A 35 -9.21 48.93 -4.43
N ILE A 36 -9.97 49.19 -3.36
CA ILE A 36 -10.68 48.14 -2.61
C ILE A 36 -11.71 47.45 -3.52
N HIS A 37 -12.44 48.20 -4.34
CA HIS A 37 -13.39 47.65 -5.30
C HIS A 37 -12.71 46.83 -6.40
N CYS A 38 -11.57 47.29 -6.92
CA CYS A 38 -10.78 46.55 -7.91
C CYS A 38 -10.20 45.25 -7.32
N VAL A 39 -9.70 45.28 -6.08
CA VAL A 39 -9.18 44.09 -5.39
C VAL A 39 -10.32 43.13 -5.02
N ALA A 40 -11.48 43.63 -4.60
CA ALA A 40 -12.65 42.81 -4.33
C ALA A 40 -13.19 42.15 -5.61
N ASN A 41 -13.18 42.86 -6.74
CA ASN A 41 -13.60 42.31 -8.03
C ASN A 41 -12.55 41.39 -8.67
N SER A 42 -11.26 41.58 -8.42
CA SER A 42 -10.22 40.63 -8.84
C SER A 42 -10.20 39.36 -7.98
N ALA A 43 -10.76 39.44 -6.77
CA ALA A 43 -11.00 38.30 -5.88
C ALA A 43 -12.34 37.60 -6.17
N ALA A 44 -13.15 38.12 -7.10
CA ALA A 44 -14.27 37.35 -7.66
C ALA A 44 -13.65 36.16 -8.42
N GLU A 45 -13.74 34.99 -7.81
CA GLU A 45 -13.17 33.74 -8.29
C GLU A 45 -13.35 33.60 -9.80
N HIS A 46 -12.22 33.50 -10.51
CA HIS A 46 -12.24 32.94 -11.85
C HIS A 46 -12.76 31.50 -11.70
N GLY A 47 -14.07 31.31 -11.90
CA GLY A 47 -14.69 29.99 -11.84
C GLY A 47 -13.93 29.06 -12.76
N LEU A 48 -13.39 27.97 -12.21
CA LEU A 48 -12.68 26.95 -12.98
C LEU A 48 -13.57 26.54 -14.17
N PRO A 49 -13.01 26.40 -15.38
CA PRO A 49 -13.82 26.03 -16.53
C PRO A 49 -14.49 24.68 -16.27
N ARG A 50 -15.75 24.53 -16.67
CA ARG A 50 -16.53 23.27 -16.51
C ARG A 50 -15.78 22.02 -16.99
N VAL A 51 -14.83 22.16 -17.90
CA VAL A 51 -13.97 21.09 -18.40
C VAL A 51 -13.08 20.46 -17.32
N VAL A 52 -12.65 21.24 -16.32
CA VAL A 52 -11.76 20.77 -15.22
C VAL A 52 -12.48 20.68 -13.87
N THR A 53 -13.75 21.09 -13.81
CA THR A 53 -14.59 20.96 -12.62
C THR A 53 -15.41 19.67 -12.74
N PRO A 54 -15.31 18.74 -11.76
CA PRO A 54 -16.19 17.58 -11.71
C PRO A 54 -17.66 18.00 -11.82
N PHE A 55 -18.46 17.16 -12.48
CA PHE A 55 -19.88 17.46 -12.68
C PHE A 55 -20.57 17.67 -11.32
N PRO A 56 -21.24 18.82 -11.08
CA PRO A 56 -21.84 19.15 -9.79
C PRO A 56 -23.19 18.43 -9.60
N ALA A 57 -23.20 17.12 -9.78
CA ALA A 57 -24.31 16.26 -9.37
C ALA A 57 -24.08 15.78 -7.94
N PRO A 58 -25.17 15.41 -7.23
CA PRO A 58 -25.03 14.65 -5.99
C PRO A 58 -24.17 13.41 -6.26
N LYS A 59 -23.25 13.11 -5.35
CA LYS A 59 -22.47 11.88 -5.48
C LYS A 59 -23.45 10.71 -5.43
N ILE A 60 -23.27 9.74 -6.32
CA ILE A 60 -24.08 8.51 -6.33
C ILE A 60 -23.99 7.80 -4.96
N THR A 61 -22.88 8.00 -4.24
CA THR A 61 -22.64 7.50 -2.89
C THR A 61 -23.39 8.27 -1.77
N GLU A 62 -23.97 9.45 -2.04
CA GLU A 62 -24.53 10.37 -1.03
C GLU A 62 -26.01 10.75 -1.29
N LEU A 63 -26.74 10.00 -2.12
CA LEU A 63 -28.11 10.33 -2.53
C LEU A 63 -29.18 9.99 -1.46
N PRO A 64 -30.22 10.84 -1.22
CA PRO A 64 -31.18 10.62 -0.14
C PRO A 64 -32.36 9.70 -0.53
N GLN A 65 -32.70 8.81 0.41
CA GLN A 65 -34.03 8.26 0.75
C GLN A 65 -34.68 7.17 -0.12
N ARG A 66 -34.45 7.05 -1.45
CA ARG A 66 -35.00 5.91 -2.24
C ARG A 66 -33.96 4.88 -2.67
N ILE A 67 -32.68 5.24 -2.55
CA ILE A 67 -31.49 4.42 -2.79
C ILE A 67 -30.76 4.16 -1.46
N GLU A 68 -31.39 4.45 -0.31
CA GLU A 68 -30.79 4.21 1.01
C GLU A 68 -30.48 2.72 1.20
N LEU A 69 -31.45 1.83 0.97
CA LEU A 69 -31.28 0.37 1.09
C LEU A 69 -30.13 -0.20 0.22
N VAL A 70 -29.86 0.39 -0.93
CA VAL A 70 -28.82 -0.08 -1.87
C VAL A 70 -27.45 0.50 -1.51
N LEU A 71 -27.39 1.66 -0.87
CA LEU A 71 -26.13 2.32 -0.51
C LEU A 71 -25.57 1.88 0.84
N TRP A 72 -26.41 1.53 1.83
CA TRP A 72 -25.96 0.82 3.04
C TRP A 72 -25.22 -0.49 2.69
N GLN A 73 -25.57 -1.12 1.56
CA GLN A 73 -24.84 -2.28 1.04
C GLN A 73 -23.37 -1.97 0.75
N PHE A 74 -22.98 -0.72 0.50
CA PHE A 74 -21.59 -0.35 0.16
C PHE A 74 -20.83 0.31 1.31
N GLU A 75 -21.49 0.48 2.46
CA GLU A 75 -20.90 1.08 3.66
C GLU A 75 -20.73 0.02 4.78
N GLY A 76 -20.27 0.45 5.96
CA GLY A 76 -20.09 -0.42 7.12
C GLY A 76 -19.26 -1.68 6.83
N GLU A 77 -19.80 -2.84 7.18
CA GLU A 77 -19.14 -4.14 7.04
C GLU A 77 -18.77 -4.46 5.59
N HIS A 78 -19.58 -4.04 4.60
CA HIS A 78 -19.24 -4.30 3.20
C HIS A 78 -18.01 -3.50 2.76
N ARG A 79 -17.98 -2.20 3.09
CA ARG A 79 -16.83 -1.34 2.76
C ARG A 79 -15.56 -1.86 3.39
N GLU A 80 -15.68 -2.29 4.64
CA GLU A 80 -14.58 -2.88 5.39
C GLU A 80 -14.15 -4.24 4.80
N SER A 81 -15.09 -5.11 4.44
CA SER A 81 -14.79 -6.41 3.80
C SER A 81 -14.03 -6.26 2.49
N LEU A 82 -14.16 -5.12 1.81
CA LEU A 82 -13.46 -4.81 0.56
C LEU A 82 -12.21 -3.96 0.77
N TYR A 83 -11.85 -3.63 2.01
CA TYR A 83 -10.75 -2.73 2.32
C TYR A 83 -9.45 -3.24 1.72
N TRP A 84 -9.02 -4.45 2.08
CA TRP A 84 -7.87 -5.13 1.46
C TRP A 84 -8.28 -5.91 0.21
N GLY A 85 -7.38 -6.01 -0.76
CA GLY A 85 -7.51 -6.91 -1.89
C GLY A 85 -6.33 -6.83 -2.83
N THR A 86 -6.37 -7.64 -3.89
CA THR A 86 -5.35 -7.73 -4.94
C THR A 86 -5.47 -6.60 -5.96
N TYR A 87 -5.64 -5.35 -5.48
CA TYR A 87 -5.98 -4.17 -6.29
C TYR A 87 -4.76 -3.53 -6.99
N ARG A 88 -3.80 -4.34 -7.41
CA ARG A 88 -2.61 -3.91 -8.16
C ARG A 88 -2.41 -4.78 -9.41
N PRO A 89 -3.32 -4.69 -10.39
CA PRO A 89 -3.35 -5.60 -11.54
C PRO A 89 -2.13 -5.47 -12.47
N GLN A 90 -1.34 -4.40 -12.34
CA GLN A 90 -0.14 -4.19 -13.15
C GLN A 90 1.06 -5.03 -12.70
N VAL A 91 1.04 -5.60 -11.50
CA VAL A 91 2.10 -6.50 -10.99
C VAL A 91 1.59 -7.93 -10.95
N TYR A 92 2.50 -8.90 -11.05
CA TYR A 92 2.11 -10.32 -11.05
C TYR A 92 1.34 -10.71 -9.79
N PHE A 93 1.79 -10.22 -8.63
CA PHE A 93 1.05 -10.34 -7.38
C PHE A 93 1.26 -9.08 -6.52
N GLY A 94 0.16 -8.46 -6.08
CA GLY A 94 0.22 -7.25 -5.26
C GLY A 94 -1.07 -7.02 -4.48
N ILE A 95 -0.91 -6.56 -3.24
CA ILE A 95 -2.00 -6.25 -2.31
C ILE A 95 -2.02 -4.75 -2.05
N ARG A 96 -3.22 -4.18 -1.96
CA ARG A 96 -3.46 -2.77 -1.66
C ARG A 96 -4.77 -2.60 -0.89
N ALA A 97 -4.83 -1.60 -0.04
CA ALA A 97 -6.06 -1.17 0.63
C ALA A 97 -6.81 -0.08 -0.18
N ARG A 98 -8.14 -0.05 -0.06
CA ARG A 98 -9.02 0.98 -0.65
C ARG A 98 -8.98 2.29 0.15
N THR A 99 -7.79 2.89 0.21
CA THR A 99 -7.53 4.20 0.83
C THR A 99 -6.64 5.03 -0.11
N PRO A 100 -6.71 6.38 -0.12
CA PRO A 100 -5.95 7.22 -1.04
C PRO A 100 -4.43 6.99 -0.98
N LYS A 101 -3.88 6.81 0.23
CA LYS A 101 -2.47 6.47 0.46
C LYS A 101 -2.41 5.18 1.26
N SER A 102 -2.11 4.07 0.61
CA SER A 102 -2.22 2.73 1.17
C SER A 102 -0.89 2.23 1.72
N LEU A 103 -0.95 1.28 2.65
CA LEU A 103 0.10 0.29 2.79
C LEU A 103 -0.07 -0.72 1.64
N ILE A 104 0.98 -0.96 0.86
CA ILE A 104 0.96 -1.84 -0.31
C ILE A 104 1.98 -2.96 -0.12
N ALA A 105 1.66 -4.14 -0.62
CA ALA A 105 2.57 -5.27 -0.65
C ALA A 105 2.67 -5.85 -2.06
N GLY A 106 3.70 -6.66 -2.29
CA GLY A 106 3.79 -7.45 -3.51
C GLY A 106 4.98 -8.39 -3.54
N LEU A 107 4.98 -9.24 -4.56
CA LEU A 107 5.97 -10.28 -4.79
C LEU A 107 6.82 -9.92 -6.02
N MET A 108 8.10 -10.21 -5.91
CA MET A 108 9.04 -10.29 -7.03
C MET A 108 9.80 -11.62 -6.93
N TRP A 109 10.40 -12.06 -8.02
CA TRP A 109 11.30 -13.22 -8.00
C TRP A 109 12.35 -13.09 -9.08
N ILE A 110 13.45 -13.81 -8.92
CA ILE A 110 14.48 -13.89 -9.95
C ILE A 110 14.31 -15.19 -10.73
N VAL A 111 14.37 -15.08 -12.05
CA VAL A 111 14.51 -16.20 -12.96
C VAL A 111 15.79 -16.02 -13.77
N VAL A 112 16.35 -17.12 -14.27
CA VAL A 112 17.45 -17.05 -15.22
C VAL A 112 16.95 -17.39 -16.62
N LYS A 113 17.14 -16.43 -17.53
CA LYS A 113 16.79 -16.55 -18.95
C LYS A 113 18.02 -16.17 -19.75
N ASP A 114 18.43 -17.02 -20.69
CA ASP A 114 19.62 -16.80 -21.54
C ASP A 114 20.90 -16.48 -20.76
N SER A 115 21.10 -17.16 -19.62
CA SER A 115 22.22 -16.95 -18.68
C SER A 115 22.25 -15.56 -18.01
N ILE A 116 21.15 -14.82 -18.06
CA ILE A 116 20.98 -13.50 -17.42
C ILE A 116 19.91 -13.61 -16.33
N TYR A 117 20.20 -13.05 -15.15
CA TYR A 117 19.23 -12.89 -14.08
C TYR A 117 18.21 -11.82 -14.46
N ASN A 118 16.92 -12.17 -14.38
CA ASN A 118 15.81 -11.27 -14.65
C ASN A 118 14.93 -11.19 -13.40
N LEU A 119 14.73 -9.98 -12.89
CA LEU A 119 13.78 -9.72 -11.80
C LEU A 119 12.37 -9.56 -12.39
N ARG A 120 11.43 -10.38 -11.92
CA ARG A 120 10.01 -10.28 -12.29
C ARG A 120 9.24 -9.48 -11.27
N HIS A 121 8.40 -8.54 -11.72
CA HIS A 121 7.55 -7.76 -10.83
C HIS A 121 6.29 -7.26 -11.54
N VAL A 122 6.47 -6.41 -12.55
CA VAL A 122 5.41 -5.86 -13.40
C VAL A 122 5.05 -6.86 -14.48
N CYS A 123 3.76 -7.03 -14.77
CA CYS A 123 3.28 -7.89 -15.85
C CYS A 123 3.75 -7.34 -17.20
N ARG A 124 4.67 -8.05 -17.86
CA ARG A 124 5.27 -7.67 -19.13
C ARG A 124 5.14 -8.83 -20.12
N GLN A 125 4.62 -8.55 -21.31
CA GLN A 125 4.41 -9.59 -22.33
C GLN A 125 5.75 -10.20 -22.77
N GLU A 126 6.80 -9.39 -22.79
CA GLU A 126 8.17 -9.75 -23.13
C GLU A 126 8.84 -10.70 -22.13
N ASP A 127 8.28 -10.84 -20.91
CA ASP A 127 8.79 -11.80 -19.94
C ASP A 127 8.63 -13.24 -20.44
N ASP A 128 7.62 -13.49 -21.29
CA ASP A 128 7.33 -14.76 -21.95
C ASP A 128 7.07 -15.89 -20.93
N LEU A 129 6.23 -15.59 -19.93
CA LEU A 129 5.73 -16.60 -18.99
C LEU A 129 4.83 -17.58 -19.75
N SER A 130 4.99 -18.87 -19.48
CA SER A 130 4.15 -19.92 -20.10
C SER A 130 2.68 -19.76 -19.68
N THR A 131 2.45 -19.41 -18.41
CA THR A 131 1.12 -19.16 -17.85
C THR A 131 1.25 -18.16 -16.71
N TYR A 132 0.32 -17.22 -16.61
CA TYR A 132 0.12 -16.44 -15.39
C TYR A 132 -1.36 -16.06 -15.25
N GLY A 133 -1.91 -16.21 -14.04
CA GLY A 133 -3.28 -15.77 -13.77
C GLY A 133 -3.92 -16.42 -12.55
N TRP A 134 -5.03 -15.83 -12.14
CA TRP A 134 -5.90 -16.42 -11.13
C TRP A 134 -6.66 -17.59 -11.73
N THR A 135 -6.49 -18.80 -11.17
CA THR A 135 -7.32 -19.94 -11.56
C THR A 135 -8.62 -19.97 -10.76
N LYS A 136 -8.61 -19.36 -9.56
CA LYS A 136 -9.80 -19.10 -8.73
C LYS A 136 -9.63 -17.77 -8.01
N HIS A 137 -10.67 -16.94 -7.95
CA HIS A 137 -10.63 -15.67 -7.22
C HIS A 137 -12.05 -15.12 -7.05
N ASN A 138 -12.51 -14.93 -5.81
CA ASN A 138 -13.88 -14.50 -5.55
C ASN A 138 -14.04 -12.96 -5.44
N GLY A 139 -12.94 -12.22 -5.57
CA GLY A 139 -12.95 -10.76 -5.53
C GLY A 139 -13.13 -10.17 -4.14
N ARG A 140 -13.18 -11.01 -3.10
CA ARG A 140 -13.40 -10.62 -1.71
C ARG A 140 -12.26 -11.11 -0.85
N ASP A 141 -12.34 -12.33 -0.35
CA ASP A 141 -11.46 -12.87 0.69
C ASP A 141 -10.55 -14.00 0.23
N PHE A 142 -10.67 -14.46 -1.02
CA PHE A 142 -9.92 -15.58 -1.53
C PHE A 142 -9.42 -15.39 -2.96
N GLY A 143 -8.20 -15.87 -3.20
CA GLY A 143 -7.61 -16.02 -4.52
C GLY A 143 -6.56 -17.11 -4.57
N TYR A 144 -6.48 -17.82 -5.69
CA TYR A 144 -5.43 -18.77 -6.00
C TYR A 144 -4.91 -18.55 -7.42
N GLN A 145 -3.62 -18.30 -7.54
CA GLN A 145 -2.94 -17.95 -8.79
C GLN A 145 -1.78 -18.90 -9.04
N VAL A 146 -1.57 -19.19 -10.33
CA VAL A 146 -0.45 -20.01 -10.81
C VAL A 146 0.36 -19.18 -11.82
N LEU A 147 1.67 -19.19 -11.65
CA LEU A 147 2.67 -18.51 -12.48
C LEU A 147 3.72 -19.54 -12.91
N VAL A 148 3.95 -19.68 -14.22
CA VAL A 148 4.95 -20.60 -14.77
C VAL A 148 5.94 -19.79 -15.62
N ASP A 149 7.18 -19.68 -15.14
CA ASP A 149 8.23 -18.81 -15.68
C ASP A 149 9.54 -19.62 -15.83
N HIS A 150 9.94 -19.93 -17.06
CA HIS A 150 11.23 -20.56 -17.42
C HIS A 150 11.75 -21.64 -16.45
N GLY A 151 10.90 -22.62 -16.08
CA GLY A 151 11.27 -23.74 -15.20
C GLY A 151 10.98 -23.52 -13.72
N VAL A 152 10.48 -22.34 -13.34
CA VAL A 152 9.95 -22.03 -12.02
C VAL A 152 8.42 -22.01 -12.09
N THR A 153 7.77 -22.74 -11.18
CA THR A 153 6.33 -22.65 -10.94
C THR A 153 6.12 -22.00 -9.58
N LEU A 154 5.46 -20.85 -9.57
CA LEU A 154 5.04 -20.16 -8.35
C LEU A 154 3.52 -20.26 -8.23
N THR A 155 3.06 -20.72 -7.08
CA THR A 155 1.66 -20.74 -6.72
C THR A 155 1.43 -19.79 -5.55
N THR A 156 0.49 -18.86 -5.69
CA THR A 156 0.14 -17.91 -4.65
C THR A 156 -1.30 -18.13 -4.18
N GLY A 157 -1.48 -18.34 -2.89
CA GLY A 157 -2.79 -18.41 -2.22
C GLY A 157 -3.01 -17.16 -1.37
N PHE A 158 -4.02 -16.37 -1.68
CA PHE A 158 -4.41 -15.17 -0.91
C PHE A 158 -5.66 -15.45 -0.09
N LEU A 159 -5.62 -15.11 1.19
CA LEU A 159 -6.73 -15.24 2.11
C LEU A 159 -6.89 -13.98 2.96
N LYS A 160 -8.12 -13.56 3.22
CA LYS A 160 -8.45 -12.58 4.25
C LYS A 160 -9.25 -13.22 5.37
N SER A 161 -9.07 -12.70 6.57
CA SER A 161 -9.92 -13.05 7.71
C SER A 161 -10.23 -11.80 8.52
N LYS A 162 -11.26 -11.91 9.36
CA LYS A 162 -11.55 -10.90 10.36
C LYS A 162 -11.91 -11.60 11.66
N GLU A 163 -11.00 -11.56 12.61
CA GLU A 163 -11.18 -12.15 13.92
C GLU A 163 -11.38 -11.07 14.99
N LYS A 164 -11.76 -11.47 16.20
CA LYS A 164 -11.93 -10.52 17.31
C LYS A 164 -10.58 -9.86 17.61
N GLY A 165 -10.49 -8.55 17.47
CA GLY A 165 -9.26 -7.79 17.72
C GLY A 165 -8.45 -7.47 16.47
N SER A 166 -8.87 -7.93 15.29
CA SER A 166 -8.38 -7.38 14.03
C SER A 166 -8.77 -5.91 13.90
N GLY A 167 -7.89 -5.12 13.29
CA GLY A 167 -8.14 -3.73 12.92
C GLY A 167 -9.11 -3.63 11.73
N TYR A 168 -9.32 -2.40 11.25
CA TYR A 168 -10.21 -2.16 10.13
C TYR A 168 -9.75 -2.92 8.88
N GLY A 169 -10.68 -3.67 8.29
CA GLY A 169 -10.41 -4.47 7.07
C GLY A 169 -9.87 -5.86 7.33
N GLY A 170 -9.55 -6.20 8.58
CA GLY A 170 -9.10 -7.53 8.97
C GLY A 170 -7.64 -7.82 8.66
N ASP A 171 -7.30 -9.10 8.79
CA ASP A 171 -5.99 -9.68 8.58
C ASP A 171 -5.93 -10.34 7.20
N TRP A 172 -4.73 -10.53 6.66
CA TRP A 172 -4.56 -11.27 5.41
C TRP A 172 -3.30 -12.12 5.43
N ALA A 173 -3.31 -13.21 4.67
CA ALA A 173 -2.16 -14.09 4.53
C ALA A 173 -1.97 -14.51 3.07
N VAL A 174 -0.71 -14.70 2.70
CA VAL A 174 -0.28 -15.14 1.39
C VAL A 174 0.60 -16.37 1.56
N GLN A 175 0.11 -17.52 1.08
CA GLN A 175 0.95 -18.69 0.90
C GLN A 175 1.64 -18.60 -0.45
N ILE A 176 2.94 -18.84 -0.47
CA ILE A 176 3.76 -18.91 -1.67
C ILE A 176 4.40 -20.30 -1.72
N ASP A 177 4.00 -21.10 -2.70
CA ASP A 177 4.63 -22.38 -3.00
C ASP A 177 5.52 -22.22 -4.24
N VAL A 178 6.75 -22.68 -4.12
CA VAL A 178 7.76 -22.61 -5.17
C VAL A 178 8.17 -24.01 -5.57
N GLN A 179 8.15 -24.27 -6.87
CA GLN A 179 8.66 -25.50 -7.47
C GLN A 179 9.59 -25.18 -8.63
N ILE A 180 10.86 -25.55 -8.51
CA ILE A 180 11.86 -25.42 -9.58
C ILE A 180 12.07 -26.79 -10.22
N ASP A 181 11.90 -26.82 -11.55
CA ASP A 181 12.27 -27.96 -12.37
C ASP A 181 13.80 -28.10 -12.42
N LYS A 182 14.34 -28.98 -11.56
CA LYS A 182 15.78 -29.26 -11.48
C LYS A 182 16.39 -29.68 -12.81
N SER A 183 15.61 -30.26 -13.73
CA SER A 183 16.12 -30.67 -15.04
C SER A 183 16.44 -29.48 -15.95
N LYS A 184 15.83 -28.32 -15.69
CA LYS A 184 16.04 -27.06 -16.40
C LYS A 184 16.94 -26.09 -15.64
N TRP A 185 17.30 -26.41 -14.38
CA TRP A 185 18.13 -25.56 -13.55
C TRP A 185 19.62 -25.87 -13.74
N ASN A 186 20.40 -24.88 -14.16
CA ASN A 186 21.86 -24.98 -14.23
C ASN A 186 22.46 -24.70 -12.83
N GLU A 187 23.45 -25.50 -12.42
CA GLU A 187 24.17 -25.34 -11.14
C GLU A 187 24.86 -23.96 -11.01
N GLU A 188 25.15 -23.28 -12.13
CA GLU A 188 25.70 -21.91 -12.13
C GLU A 188 24.71 -20.84 -11.63
N PHE A 189 23.41 -21.13 -11.57
CA PHE A 189 22.34 -20.16 -11.25
C PHE A 189 22.02 -20.05 -9.75
N GLY A 190 22.82 -20.69 -8.90
CA GLY A 190 22.72 -20.60 -7.44
C GLY A 190 21.95 -21.76 -6.79
N LYS A 191 21.76 -21.65 -5.48
CA LYS A 191 21.34 -22.75 -4.59
C LYS A 191 19.82 -22.99 -4.51
N GLY A 192 19.01 -22.25 -5.26
CA GLY A 192 17.56 -22.43 -5.28
C GLY A 192 16.81 -21.14 -5.63
N ALA A 193 15.55 -21.05 -5.23
CA ALA A 193 14.69 -19.93 -5.59
C ALA A 193 14.96 -18.69 -4.74
N GLN A 194 14.86 -17.51 -5.36
CA GLN A 194 15.00 -16.22 -4.71
C GLN A 194 13.73 -15.40 -4.94
N LEU A 195 12.97 -15.21 -3.87
CA LEU A 195 11.77 -14.39 -3.84
C LEU A 195 12.08 -13.06 -3.15
N PHE A 196 11.33 -12.03 -3.49
CA PHE A 196 11.37 -10.74 -2.80
C PHE A 196 9.94 -10.35 -2.45
N PHE A 197 9.65 -10.28 -1.16
CA PHE A 197 8.37 -9.76 -0.69
C PHE A 197 8.60 -8.35 -0.15
N TYR A 198 7.83 -7.38 -0.61
CA TYR A 198 7.96 -6.01 -0.13
C TYR A 198 6.68 -5.51 0.53
N LEU A 199 6.86 -4.56 1.44
CA LEU A 199 5.82 -3.76 2.06
C LEU A 199 6.22 -2.29 1.94
N ALA A 200 5.30 -1.43 1.52
CA ALA A 200 5.55 0.00 1.33
C ALA A 200 4.37 0.85 1.83
N ASP A 201 4.66 1.93 2.55
CA ASP A 201 3.65 2.89 3.00
C ASP A 201 3.62 4.13 2.10
N GLU A 202 2.57 4.27 1.30
CA GLU A 202 2.36 5.40 0.39
C GLU A 202 2.07 6.73 1.10
N GLY A 203 1.70 6.66 2.38
CA GLY A 203 1.63 7.78 3.30
C GLY A 203 2.99 8.40 3.60
N GLY A 204 4.08 7.64 3.36
CA GLY A 204 5.44 8.04 3.73
C GLY A 204 5.77 7.77 5.19
N ASN A 205 4.92 7.00 5.91
CA ASN A 205 5.21 6.64 7.28
C ASN A 205 6.39 5.66 7.33
N ALA A 206 7.26 5.85 8.32
CA ALA A 206 8.37 4.94 8.55
C ALA A 206 7.87 3.56 9.01
N LEU A 207 8.45 2.52 8.43
CA LEU A 207 8.22 1.13 8.76
C LEU A 207 9.30 0.67 9.75
N ASN A 208 8.91 -0.07 10.78
CA ASN A 208 9.85 -0.64 11.72
C ASN A 208 10.27 -2.02 11.25
N LEU A 209 11.56 -2.18 10.94
CA LEU A 209 12.15 -3.49 10.67
C LEU A 209 12.37 -4.24 11.99
N SER A 210 11.90 -5.47 12.07
CA SER A 210 12.25 -6.39 13.16
C SER A 210 13.48 -7.21 12.76
N ARG A 211 14.56 -7.07 13.53
CA ARG A 211 15.83 -7.81 13.31
C ARG A 211 15.95 -9.09 14.15
N LYS A 212 14.85 -9.52 14.78
CA LYS A 212 14.85 -10.73 15.61
C LYS A 212 14.67 -11.95 14.71
N ASN A 213 15.48 -13.00 14.91
CA ASN A 213 15.38 -14.30 14.24
C ASN A 213 15.44 -14.26 12.70
N LEU A 214 16.62 -13.90 12.16
CA LEU A 214 16.89 -13.90 10.71
C LEU A 214 17.16 -15.31 10.12
N ASN A 215 17.28 -16.34 10.97
CA ASN A 215 17.26 -17.74 10.52
C ASN A 215 15.83 -18.27 10.69
N ILE A 216 15.18 -18.60 9.57
CA ILE A 216 13.76 -18.92 9.57
C ILE A 216 13.60 -20.44 9.62
N HIS A 217 13.29 -20.91 10.82
CA HIS A 217 12.64 -22.20 11.04
C HIS A 217 11.48 -21.95 12.01
N GLY A 218 10.24 -21.88 11.50
CA GLY A 218 9.07 -21.46 12.27
C GLY A 218 8.59 -20.05 11.92
N ASP A 219 8.25 -19.24 12.92
CA ASP A 219 7.69 -17.88 12.79
C ASP A 219 8.75 -16.81 13.03
N SER A 220 8.81 -15.82 12.14
CA SER A 220 9.64 -14.63 12.28
C SER A 220 8.84 -13.36 12.02
N LEU A 221 8.90 -12.43 12.99
CA LEU A 221 8.37 -11.07 12.82
C LEU A 221 9.32 -10.28 11.92
N LEU A 222 8.84 -9.88 10.75
CA LEU A 222 9.60 -9.14 9.75
C LEU A 222 9.52 -7.63 9.94
N ALA A 223 8.31 -7.10 10.09
CA ALA A 223 8.06 -5.68 10.16
C ALA A 223 6.88 -5.34 11.05
N SER A 224 6.84 -4.11 11.55
CA SER A 224 5.69 -3.56 12.24
C SER A 224 5.53 -2.08 11.95
N GLY A 225 4.35 -1.55 12.26
CA GLY A 225 4.06 -0.13 12.13
C GLY A 225 2.71 0.20 12.72
N SER A 226 2.29 1.45 12.51
CA SER A 226 1.00 1.95 12.96
C SER A 226 0.42 2.87 11.91
N ARG A 227 -0.89 2.80 11.72
CA ARG A 227 -1.63 3.71 10.84
C ARG A 227 -2.98 4.07 11.44
N VAL A 228 -3.45 5.27 11.13
CA VAL A 228 -4.75 5.78 11.63
C VAL A 228 -5.92 4.92 11.17
N ASP A 229 -5.83 4.31 9.99
CA ASP A 229 -6.91 3.51 9.40
C ASP A 229 -7.01 2.09 9.99
N ILE A 230 -5.89 1.42 10.24
CA ILE A 230 -5.86 0.00 10.63
C ILE A 230 -5.27 -0.30 12.02
N GLY A 231 -4.82 0.73 12.75
CA GLY A 231 -4.15 0.58 14.05
C GLY A 231 -2.70 0.09 13.93
N ASP A 232 -2.18 -0.49 15.01
CA ASP A 232 -0.87 -1.13 14.97
C ASP A 232 -0.96 -2.43 14.18
N TRP A 233 0.09 -2.75 13.44
CA TRP A 233 0.15 -3.93 12.60
C TRP A 233 1.52 -4.58 12.62
N GLN A 234 1.53 -5.87 12.29
CA GLN A 234 2.73 -6.71 12.19
C GLN A 234 2.70 -7.55 10.92
N LEU A 235 3.87 -7.75 10.32
CA LEU A 235 4.11 -8.63 9.19
C LEU A 235 5.00 -9.78 9.64
N HIS A 236 4.53 -11.00 9.46
CA HIS A 236 5.18 -12.24 9.84
C HIS A 236 5.53 -13.06 8.60
N LEU A 237 6.59 -13.85 8.72
CA LEU A 237 6.99 -14.86 7.77
C LEU A 237 7.10 -16.18 8.51
N LYS A 238 6.35 -17.19 8.04
CA LYS A 238 6.37 -18.53 8.60
C LYS A 238 6.69 -19.57 7.55
N SER A 239 7.68 -20.40 7.86
CA SER A 239 8.13 -21.49 7.00
C SER A 239 8.50 -22.71 7.82
N MET A 240 8.21 -23.90 7.28
CA MET A 240 8.74 -25.17 7.80
C MET A 240 10.04 -25.58 7.11
N ASP A 241 10.28 -25.04 5.92
CA ASP A 241 11.54 -25.17 5.20
C ASP A 241 12.56 -24.18 5.78
N ASP A 242 13.84 -24.58 5.76
CA ASP A 242 14.94 -23.71 6.17
C ASP A 242 15.17 -22.64 5.11
N LEU A 243 14.82 -21.40 5.43
CA LEU A 243 14.97 -20.25 4.54
C LEU A 243 16.05 -19.29 5.04
N GLU A 244 16.83 -18.77 4.10
CA GLU A 244 17.75 -17.66 4.31
C GLU A 244 17.03 -16.35 3.97
N LEU A 245 17.16 -15.36 4.86
CA LEU A 245 16.47 -14.08 4.75
C LEU A 245 17.49 -12.93 4.71
N HIS A 246 17.39 -12.10 3.68
CA HIS A 246 18.05 -10.81 3.60
C HIS A 246 17.03 -9.70 3.49
N TYR A 247 17.42 -8.47 3.81
CA TYR A 247 16.51 -7.33 3.73
C TYR A 247 17.16 -6.08 3.16
N SER A 248 16.33 -5.16 2.69
CA SER A 248 16.72 -3.78 2.45
C SER A 248 15.57 -2.83 2.75
N GLY A 249 15.87 -1.78 3.51
CA GLY A 249 14.93 -0.68 3.78
C GLY A 249 15.27 0.53 2.94
N PHE A 250 14.27 1.11 2.29
CA PHE A 250 14.43 2.26 1.40
C PHE A 250 13.48 3.39 1.82
N HIS A 251 13.92 4.62 1.60
CA HIS A 251 13.06 5.80 1.69
C HIS A 251 12.81 6.39 0.29
N THR A 252 11.56 6.36 -0.19
CA THR A 252 11.20 6.91 -1.51
C THR A 252 9.80 7.55 -1.53
N PRO A 253 9.62 8.69 -2.24
CA PRO A 253 8.29 9.21 -2.55
C PRO A 253 7.64 8.54 -3.79
N HIS A 254 8.35 7.63 -4.46
CA HIS A 254 7.97 7.09 -5.77
C HIS A 254 7.66 5.59 -5.71
N PHE A 255 6.37 5.23 -5.82
CA PHE A 255 5.89 3.83 -5.69
C PHE A 255 5.67 3.08 -7.01
N HIS A 256 5.88 3.75 -8.14
CA HIS A 256 5.71 3.14 -9.47
C HIS A 256 6.90 2.25 -9.86
N ASN A 257 8.09 2.50 -9.30
CA ASN A 257 9.37 1.88 -9.67
C ASN A 257 10.04 1.14 -8.50
N LEU A 258 9.26 0.41 -7.69
CA LEU A 258 9.82 -0.32 -6.56
C LEU A 258 10.82 -1.42 -6.99
N SER A 259 10.70 -1.95 -8.20
CA SER A 259 11.66 -2.88 -8.80
C SER A 259 13.04 -2.26 -8.94
N ASP A 260 13.12 -0.99 -9.33
CA ASP A 260 14.39 -0.31 -9.63
C ASP A 260 15.24 -0.19 -8.35
N LEU A 261 14.61 0.03 -7.19
CA LEU A 261 15.30 0.04 -5.89
C LEU A 261 15.97 -1.31 -5.58
N VAL A 262 15.29 -2.41 -5.90
CA VAL A 262 15.81 -3.77 -5.70
C VAL A 262 16.94 -4.06 -6.68
N GLU A 263 16.75 -3.73 -7.96
CA GLU A 263 17.77 -3.93 -9.00
C GLU A 263 19.04 -3.12 -8.73
N GLU A 264 18.91 -1.85 -8.34
CA GLU A 264 20.04 -0.98 -7.99
C GLU A 264 20.80 -1.52 -6.77
N ASN A 265 20.08 -1.98 -5.73
CA ASN A 265 20.68 -2.60 -4.56
C ASN A 265 21.46 -3.86 -4.94
N LEU A 266 20.83 -4.79 -5.67
CA LEU A 266 21.45 -6.03 -6.11
C LEU A 266 22.66 -5.76 -7.03
N ALA A 267 22.56 -4.84 -7.99
CA ALA A 267 23.66 -4.48 -8.86
C ALA A 267 24.86 -3.93 -8.08
N SER A 268 24.61 -3.12 -7.04
CA SER A 268 25.64 -2.63 -6.11
C SER A 268 26.30 -3.78 -5.33
N GLN A 269 25.51 -4.73 -4.82
CA GLN A 269 25.99 -5.89 -4.07
C GLN A 269 26.82 -6.86 -4.93
N ILE A 270 26.40 -7.11 -6.17
CA ILE A 270 27.17 -7.90 -7.14
C ILE A 270 28.50 -7.22 -7.44
N ARG A 271 28.52 -5.91 -7.71
CA ARG A 271 29.75 -5.16 -8.04
C ARG A 271 30.75 -5.13 -6.88
N LYS A 272 30.27 -5.01 -5.64
CA LYS A 272 31.13 -4.87 -4.45
C LYS A 272 31.57 -6.20 -3.86
N TYR A 273 30.67 -7.18 -3.83
CA TYR A 273 30.85 -8.42 -3.07
C TYR A 273 30.69 -9.69 -3.91
N GLY A 274 30.25 -9.58 -5.17
CA GLY A 274 30.03 -10.74 -6.05
C GLY A 274 28.85 -11.61 -5.62
N ARG A 275 27.85 -11.06 -4.93
CA ARG A 275 26.70 -11.80 -4.40
C ARG A 275 25.39 -11.18 -4.86
N LEU A 276 24.42 -12.02 -5.20
CA LEU A 276 23.05 -11.63 -5.56
C LEU A 276 22.18 -11.62 -4.30
N LEU A 277 22.58 -10.85 -3.30
CA LEU A 277 21.90 -10.72 -2.02
C LEU A 277 21.57 -9.26 -1.77
N LEU A 278 20.47 -8.98 -1.08
CA LEU A 278 20.18 -7.66 -0.56
C LEU A 278 21.24 -7.24 0.48
N SER A 279 21.35 -5.94 0.71
CA SER A 279 22.46 -5.36 1.47
C SER A 279 22.39 -5.51 2.99
N ASP A 280 21.30 -6.05 3.54
CA ASP A 280 20.99 -6.10 4.97
C ASP A 280 21.10 -4.73 5.67
N SER A 281 20.80 -3.68 4.92
CA SER A 281 20.83 -2.28 5.37
C SER A 281 19.46 -1.63 5.25
N SER A 282 19.26 -0.55 5.99
CA SER A 282 18.04 0.25 5.89
C SER A 282 18.42 1.71 5.88
N ASP A 283 17.76 2.49 5.03
CA ASP A 283 17.75 3.95 5.10
C ASP A 283 17.18 4.42 6.45
N ASP A 284 17.44 5.69 6.76
CA ASP A 284 16.81 6.37 7.89
C ASP A 284 15.31 6.51 7.61
N SER A 285 14.46 5.98 8.51
CA SER A 285 13.00 6.03 8.39
C SER A 285 12.47 5.43 7.06
N PRO A 286 12.72 4.14 6.79
CA PRO A 286 12.35 3.51 5.54
C PRO A 286 10.83 3.46 5.42
N ASN A 287 10.26 3.91 4.31
CA ASN A 287 8.84 3.71 4.02
C ASN A 287 8.60 2.52 3.07
N VAL A 288 9.67 1.83 2.67
CA VAL A 288 9.65 0.58 1.90
C VAL A 288 10.60 -0.40 2.56
N LEU A 289 10.12 -1.62 2.84
CA LEU A 289 10.94 -2.75 3.28
C LEU A 289 10.82 -3.86 2.24
N VAL A 290 11.95 -4.41 1.82
CA VAL A 290 12.03 -5.55 0.91
C VAL A 290 12.75 -6.68 1.62
N PHE A 291 12.16 -7.87 1.57
CA PHE A 291 12.67 -9.09 2.17
C PHE A 291 12.99 -10.08 1.06
N GLN A 292 14.27 -10.41 0.88
CA GLN A 292 14.71 -11.47 -0.01
C GLN A 292 14.68 -12.80 0.75
N ILE A 293 13.86 -13.72 0.26
CA ILE A 293 13.63 -15.05 0.82
C ILE A 293 14.28 -16.05 -0.12
N ILE A 294 15.28 -16.77 0.39
CA ILE A 294 16.06 -17.73 -0.37
C ILE A 294 15.81 -19.11 0.20
N GLY A 295 15.32 -20.02 -0.63
CA GLY A 295 15.04 -21.40 -0.27
C GLY A 295 15.60 -22.38 -1.29
N GLY A 296 15.39 -23.68 -1.04
CA GLY A 296 15.81 -24.73 -1.96
C GLY A 296 15.02 -24.74 -3.28
N PHE A 297 15.08 -25.86 -3.99
CA PHE A 297 14.35 -26.06 -5.26
C PHE A 297 12.85 -26.24 -5.11
N SER A 298 12.38 -26.54 -3.91
CA SER A 298 10.98 -26.61 -3.55
C SER A 298 10.87 -26.13 -2.12
N PHE A 299 9.98 -25.17 -1.87
CA PHE A 299 9.62 -24.76 -0.52
C PHE A 299 8.26 -24.07 -0.52
N THR A 300 7.62 -24.07 0.64
CA THR A 300 6.37 -23.34 0.87
C THR A 300 6.56 -22.39 2.04
N THR A 301 6.10 -21.15 1.87
CA THR A 301 6.21 -20.13 2.90
C THR A 301 4.96 -19.27 2.98
N ASP A 302 4.61 -18.83 4.19
CA ASP A 302 3.43 -18.02 4.47
C ASP A 302 3.86 -16.61 4.91
N ILE A 303 3.37 -15.58 4.24
CA ILE A 303 3.48 -14.18 4.65
C ILE A 303 2.16 -13.75 5.28
N ILE A 304 2.18 -13.30 6.52
CA ILE A 304 0.97 -13.04 7.31
C ILE A 304 0.99 -11.61 7.81
N PHE A 305 -0.09 -10.87 7.52
CA PHE A 305 -0.30 -9.53 8.00
C PHE A 305 -1.40 -9.53 9.07
N ILE A 306 -1.04 -9.07 10.27
CA ILE A 306 -1.95 -8.95 11.40
C ILE A 306 -2.13 -7.47 11.73
N SER A 307 -3.39 -7.05 11.80
CA SER A 307 -3.84 -5.71 12.19
C SER A 307 -4.37 -5.70 13.63
N GLY A 308 -4.43 -4.52 14.24
CA GLY A 308 -4.90 -4.36 15.62
C GLY A 308 -4.01 -5.06 16.64
N THR A 309 -2.69 -4.92 16.50
CA THR A 309 -1.70 -5.55 17.39
C THR A 309 -1.49 -4.83 18.71
N ASP A 310 -2.29 -3.79 18.97
CA ASP A 310 -2.41 -3.04 20.23
C ASP A 310 -2.88 -3.93 21.40
N SER A 311 -3.32 -5.17 21.10
CA SER A 311 -3.86 -6.16 22.04
C SER A 311 -2.80 -7.20 22.47
N GLU A 312 -3.09 -7.94 23.56
CA GLU A 312 -2.22 -8.98 24.17
C GLU A 312 -1.48 -9.85 23.13
N SER A 313 -0.15 -10.00 23.28
CA SER A 313 0.71 -10.69 22.30
C SER A 313 0.29 -12.14 22.02
N SER A 314 -0.28 -12.82 23.01
CA SER A 314 -0.81 -14.19 22.87
C SER A 314 -1.92 -14.30 21.83
N ARG A 315 -2.71 -13.24 21.63
CA ARG A 315 -3.77 -13.19 20.60
C ARG A 315 -3.20 -12.94 19.21
N VAL A 316 -2.06 -12.26 19.12
CA VAL A 316 -1.33 -12.10 17.87
C VAL A 316 -0.73 -13.44 17.45
N GLU A 317 -0.06 -14.15 18.36
CA GLU A 317 0.48 -15.49 18.11
C GLU A 317 -0.59 -16.50 17.68
N GLU A 318 -1.75 -16.50 18.36
CA GLU A 318 -2.90 -17.35 17.99
C GLU A 318 -3.36 -17.07 16.55
N ARG A 319 -3.55 -15.79 16.19
CA ARG A 319 -3.93 -15.37 14.84
C ARG A 319 -2.87 -15.71 13.80
N VAL A 320 -1.59 -15.50 14.08
CA VAL A 320 -0.51 -15.92 13.17
C VAL A 320 -0.58 -17.43 12.95
N SER A 321 -0.82 -18.22 14.00
CA SER A 321 -0.91 -19.67 13.88
C SER A 321 -2.13 -20.14 13.06
N SER A 322 -3.29 -19.48 13.18
CA SER A 322 -4.51 -19.83 12.45
C SER A 322 -4.38 -19.60 10.93
N HIS A 323 -3.50 -18.68 10.53
CA HIS A 323 -3.29 -18.25 9.14
C HIS A 323 -2.18 -19.00 8.38
N THR A 324 -1.67 -20.09 8.95
CA THR A 324 -0.53 -20.81 8.36
C THR A 324 -0.99 -22.09 7.69
N GLY A 325 -0.44 -22.40 6.50
CA GLY A 325 -0.70 -23.64 5.78
C GLY A 325 -0.23 -24.91 6.49
N VAL A 326 0.64 -24.74 7.49
CA VAL A 326 1.05 -25.78 8.45
C VAL A 326 -0.09 -26.15 9.40
N GLY A 327 -1.00 -25.21 9.68
CA GLY A 327 -2.22 -25.47 10.42
C GLY A 327 -3.28 -26.11 9.52
N HIS A 328 -3.91 -27.18 10.00
CA HIS A 328 -5.05 -27.82 9.32
C HIS A 328 -6.16 -26.81 8.93
N CYS A 329 -6.30 -25.69 9.64
CA CYS A 329 -7.34 -24.70 9.43
C CYS A 329 -7.20 -23.90 8.12
N TYR A 330 -6.00 -23.35 7.83
CA TYR A 330 -5.79 -22.54 6.62
C TYR A 330 -5.97 -23.35 5.34
N LYS A 331 -5.38 -24.54 5.28
CA LYS A 331 -5.50 -25.41 4.10
C LYS A 331 -6.93 -25.90 3.89
N ASN A 332 -7.65 -26.24 4.96
CA ASN A 332 -9.06 -26.60 4.88
C ASN A 332 -9.93 -25.42 4.45
N LEU A 333 -9.65 -24.20 4.95
CA LEU A 333 -10.37 -23.00 4.55
C LEU A 333 -10.10 -22.63 3.09
N LEU A 334 -8.86 -22.76 2.63
CA LEU A 334 -8.48 -22.59 1.24
C LEU A 334 -9.25 -23.58 0.35
N LEU A 335 -9.27 -24.86 0.72
CA LEU A 335 -10.01 -25.90 0.00
C LEU A 335 -11.54 -25.69 0.04
N MET A 336 -12.08 -25.25 1.18
CA MET A 336 -13.50 -24.95 1.33
C MET A 336 -13.92 -23.78 0.45
N LEU A 337 -13.17 -22.67 0.46
CA LEU A 337 -13.44 -21.52 -0.39
C LEU A 337 -13.25 -21.84 -1.87
N MET A 338 -12.32 -22.76 -2.18
CA MET A 338 -12.15 -23.32 -3.51
C MET A 338 -13.36 -24.12 -4.00
N ASP A 339 -14.04 -24.85 -3.12
CA ASP A 339 -15.26 -25.62 -3.45
C ASP A 339 -16.49 -24.70 -3.48
N ASP A 340 -16.59 -23.74 -2.55
CA ASP A 340 -17.66 -22.74 -2.51
C ASP A 340 -17.65 -21.86 -3.77
N ASP A 341 -16.48 -21.46 -4.26
CA ASP A 341 -16.34 -20.68 -5.50
C ASP A 341 -16.81 -21.49 -6.73
N ILE A 342 -16.49 -22.79 -6.78
CA ILE A 342 -16.99 -23.70 -7.81
C ILE A 342 -18.52 -23.82 -7.72
N GLY A 343 -19.06 -23.98 -6.50
CA GLY A 343 -20.50 -24.08 -6.25
C GLY A 343 -21.24 -22.81 -6.68
N ALA A 344 -20.75 -21.64 -6.28
CA ALA A 344 -21.31 -20.36 -6.66
C ALA A 344 -21.27 -20.18 -8.19
N TYR A 345 -20.12 -20.39 -8.83
CA TYR A 345 -19.98 -20.30 -10.28
C TYR A 345 -20.97 -21.21 -11.01
N THR A 346 -21.11 -22.46 -10.55
CA THR A 346 -22.05 -23.43 -11.14
C THR A 346 -23.49 -22.95 -11.04
N ILE A 347 -23.90 -22.38 -9.90
CA ILE A 347 -25.25 -21.81 -9.72
C ILE A 347 -25.45 -20.61 -10.65
N PHE A 348 -24.50 -19.68 -10.70
CA PHE A 348 -24.58 -18.48 -11.53
C PHE A 348 -24.68 -18.83 -13.02
N VAL A 349 -23.84 -19.74 -13.52
CA VAL A 349 -23.85 -20.12 -14.94
C VAL A 349 -25.10 -20.92 -15.28
N ASN A 350 -25.54 -21.86 -14.44
CA ASN A 350 -26.73 -22.66 -14.71
C ASN A 350 -28.03 -21.86 -14.65
N THR A 351 -28.10 -20.82 -13.81
CA THR A 351 -29.25 -19.90 -13.79
C THR A 351 -29.33 -19.02 -15.05
N GLU A 352 -28.21 -18.77 -15.74
CA GLU A 352 -28.21 -18.11 -17.05
C GLU A 352 -28.62 -19.03 -18.21
N THR A 353 -28.28 -20.33 -18.16
CA THR A 353 -28.72 -21.29 -19.18
C THR A 353 -30.22 -21.57 -19.08
N GLN A 354 -30.77 -21.74 -17.87
CA GLN A 354 -32.22 -21.92 -17.69
C GLN A 354 -33.04 -20.71 -18.15
N LYS A 355 -32.58 -19.48 -17.93
CA LYS A 355 -33.26 -18.28 -18.46
C LYS A 355 -33.25 -18.18 -19.98
N ARG A 356 -32.20 -18.70 -20.64
CA ARG A 356 -32.10 -18.70 -22.11
C ARG A 356 -33.02 -19.72 -22.76
N ASP A 357 -33.26 -20.85 -22.09
CA ASP A 357 -34.16 -21.91 -22.58
C ASP A 357 -35.64 -21.60 -22.34
N GLU A 358 -35.97 -20.65 -21.44
CA GLU A 358 -37.35 -20.17 -21.20
C GLU A 358 -37.76 -18.98 -22.09
N GLU A 359 -36.80 -18.32 -22.78
CA GLU A 359 -37.05 -17.19 -23.69
C GLU A 359 -36.98 -17.57 -25.19
N GLY A 360 -36.80 -18.85 -25.52
CA GLY A 360 -36.87 -19.40 -26.89
C GLY A 360 -38.14 -20.21 -27.12
#